data_AF-A0A924UK85-F1
#
_entry.id   AF-A0A924UK85-F1
#
_cell.length_a   1.000
_cell.length_b   1.000
_cell.length_c   1.000
_cell.angle_alpha   90.00
_cell.angle_beta   90.00
_cell.angle_gamma   90.00
#
_symmetry.space_group_name_H-M   'P 1'
#
loop_
_entity.id
_entity.type
_entity.pdbx_description
1 polymer ?
#
loop_
_entity_poly.entity_id
_entity_poly.type
_entity_poly.pdbx_seq_one_letter_code
_entity_poly.pdbx_strand_id
1 'polypeptide(L)'
;MKKISAKAKAEKSVRDFIKDIQFLSSLPVARKYAALVVNEYPFDAQLLSASRLYRQSRTHYFAIDGKFIPRVSSIMRSLSAQDLFKNEIDFTPAQSEILWFKDHAGEVADQSAQVKALKQFNENSLFHEQNHRIIWQLLPPAPKDRLAFRRYLNFAESLVVTLDLALGDELGAKNSLYFERLNLVFRSARSDRQPKLTKREYRQYLLALTCATYCALELIHHADVLKAVNYVLPGQKIVNQHAVRRGLELSELFTLNTNPQWQNLFWQSSQKKLAKLHDQRHEQALIVAADPLDLNFEFALARSIFYYFGL
;
A
#
# COMPACT_ATOMS: atom_id res chain seq x y z
N MET A 1 -19.99 -3.05 31.85
CA MET A 1 -18.64 -2.75 31.30
C MET A 1 -18.11 -1.48 31.97
N LYS A 2 -16.95 -1.52 32.65
CA LYS A 2 -16.34 -0.32 33.27
C LYS A 2 -15.87 0.64 32.16
N LYS A 3 -16.36 1.88 32.14
CA LYS A 3 -15.88 2.94 31.24
C LYS A 3 -14.44 3.29 31.64
N ILE A 4 -13.48 2.99 30.78
CA ILE A 4 -12.09 3.43 30.92
C ILE A 4 -12.06 4.96 30.72
N SER A 5 -11.45 5.69 31.65
CA SER A 5 -11.32 7.15 31.56
C SER A 5 -10.46 7.58 30.36
N ALA A 6 -10.66 8.80 29.85
CA ALA A 6 -9.87 9.32 28.73
C ALA A 6 -8.36 9.34 29.04
N LYS A 7 -7.99 9.68 30.28
CA LYS A 7 -6.61 9.65 30.78
C LYS A 7 -5.99 8.25 30.72
N ALA A 8 -6.71 7.22 31.16
CA ALA A 8 -6.22 5.84 31.10
C ALA A 8 -6.07 5.31 29.67
N LYS A 9 -6.87 5.82 28.71
CA LYS A 9 -6.70 5.50 27.28
C LYS A 9 -5.46 6.16 26.68
N ALA A 10 -5.23 7.44 27.00
CA ALA A 10 -4.04 8.20 26.61
C ALA A 10 -2.73 7.55 27.10
N GLU A 11 -2.67 7.21 28.39
CA GLU A 11 -1.52 6.51 28.99
C GLU A 11 -1.31 5.11 28.37
N LYS A 12 -2.37 4.45 27.91
CA LYS A 12 -2.25 3.18 27.18
C LYS A 12 -1.65 3.40 25.79
N SER A 13 -2.11 4.39 25.03
CA SER A 13 -1.60 4.63 23.66
C SER A 13 -0.12 4.99 23.65
N VAL A 14 0.35 5.77 24.63
CA VAL A 14 1.77 6.10 24.78
C VAL A 14 2.59 4.84 25.07
N ARG A 15 2.16 4.01 26.03
CA ARG A 15 2.84 2.74 26.35
C ARG A 15 2.86 1.77 25.18
N ASP A 16 1.75 1.65 24.45
CA ASP A 16 1.67 0.78 23.28
C ASP A 16 2.61 1.28 22.16
N PHE A 17 2.66 2.60 21.92
CA PHE A 17 3.59 3.21 20.97
C PHE A 17 5.06 2.95 21.32
N ILE A 18 5.45 3.15 22.59
CA ILE A 18 6.83 2.86 23.05
C ILE A 18 7.16 1.37 22.87
N LYS A 19 6.23 0.46 23.21
CA LYS A 19 6.41 -0.98 22.99
C LYS A 19 6.59 -1.31 21.52
N ASP A 20 5.85 -0.66 20.64
CA ASP A 20 5.95 -0.89 19.20
C ASP A 20 7.35 -0.45 18.68
N ILE A 21 7.84 0.72 19.10
CA ILE A 21 9.19 1.20 18.79
C ILE A 21 10.26 0.24 19.32
N GLN A 22 10.14 -0.21 20.57
CA GLN A 22 11.08 -1.16 21.19
C GLN A 22 11.13 -2.47 20.40
N PHE A 23 9.96 -3.00 20.03
CA PHE A 23 9.87 -4.23 19.23
C PHE A 23 10.56 -4.04 17.88
N LEU A 24 10.22 -2.99 17.13
CA LEU A 24 10.83 -2.75 15.82
C LEU A 24 12.33 -2.47 15.91
N SER A 25 12.78 -1.72 16.93
CA SER A 25 14.22 -1.47 17.17
C SER A 25 15.01 -2.76 17.43
N SER A 26 14.35 -3.79 17.96
CA SER A 26 14.97 -5.10 18.25
C SER A 26 15.06 -6.02 17.03
N LEU A 27 14.39 -5.70 15.91
CA LEU A 27 14.45 -6.52 14.71
C LEU A 27 15.84 -6.50 14.07
N PRO A 28 16.32 -7.64 13.54
CA PRO A 28 17.65 -7.72 12.95
C PRO A 28 17.76 -6.87 11.68
N VAL A 29 18.89 -6.18 11.54
CA VAL A 29 19.22 -5.37 10.35
C VAL A 29 20.36 -6.02 9.57
N ALA A 30 20.09 -6.37 8.31
CA ALA A 30 21.06 -6.95 7.41
C ALA A 30 21.91 -5.84 6.75
N ARG A 31 23.18 -5.71 7.18
CA ARG A 31 24.13 -4.69 6.68
C ARG A 31 24.30 -4.67 5.16
N LYS A 32 24.13 -5.81 4.49
CA LYS A 32 24.21 -5.92 3.03
C LYS A 32 23.19 -5.06 2.27
N TYR A 33 22.13 -4.58 2.94
CA TYR A 33 21.11 -3.72 2.35
C TYR A 33 21.27 -2.24 2.72
N ALA A 34 22.39 -1.84 3.37
CA ALA A 34 22.60 -0.47 3.83
C ALA A 34 22.50 0.57 2.70
N ALA A 35 22.97 0.24 1.49
CA ALA A 35 22.88 1.13 0.33
C ALA A 35 21.43 1.41 -0.13
N LEU A 36 20.47 0.57 0.28
CA LEU A 36 19.06 0.76 -0.07
C LEU A 36 18.31 1.59 0.96
N VAL A 37 18.88 1.85 2.14
CA VAL A 37 18.19 2.48 3.28
C VAL A 37 17.91 3.96 2.99
N VAL A 38 16.68 4.38 3.24
CA VAL A 38 16.33 5.81 3.35
C VAL A 38 16.59 6.24 4.79
N ASN A 39 17.66 7.00 4.98
CA ASN A 39 17.98 7.57 6.28
C ASN A 39 16.83 8.44 6.79
N GLU A 40 16.60 8.41 8.09
CA GLU A 40 15.51 9.09 8.80
C GLU A 40 14.07 8.62 8.49
N TYR A 41 13.84 7.74 7.51
CA TYR A 41 12.53 7.09 7.39
C TYR A 41 12.38 6.02 8.47
N PRO A 42 11.27 6.02 9.24
CA PRO A 42 11.21 5.18 10.41
C PRO A 42 11.31 3.68 10.10
N PHE A 43 12.25 3.00 10.75
CA PHE A 43 12.49 1.56 10.65
C PHE A 43 12.67 1.01 9.21
N ASP A 44 13.14 1.82 8.27
CA ASP A 44 13.34 1.40 6.87
C ASP A 44 14.32 0.23 6.75
N ALA A 45 15.40 0.26 7.51
CA ALA A 45 16.41 -0.79 7.52
C ALA A 45 15.86 -2.14 8.02
N GLN A 46 14.94 -2.10 8.99
CA GLN A 46 14.24 -3.26 9.50
C GLN A 46 13.25 -3.81 8.47
N LEU A 47 12.48 -2.96 7.79
CA LEU A 47 11.61 -3.37 6.67
C LEU A 47 12.41 -4.03 5.54
N LEU A 48 13.49 -3.38 5.10
CA LEU A 48 14.41 -3.93 4.10
C LEU A 48 14.99 -5.26 4.53
N SER A 49 15.22 -5.49 5.82
CA SER A 49 15.77 -6.77 6.30
C SER A 49 14.69 -7.85 6.37
N ALA A 50 13.49 -7.49 6.81
CA ALA A 50 12.38 -8.41 7.05
C ALA A 50 11.67 -8.88 5.77
N SER A 51 11.62 -8.06 4.72
CA SER A 51 10.80 -8.33 3.53
C SER A 51 11.62 -8.35 2.24
N ARG A 52 11.52 -9.43 1.46
CA ARG A 52 12.08 -9.49 0.10
C ARG A 52 11.27 -8.63 -0.85
N LEU A 53 9.96 -8.60 -0.71
CA LEU A 53 9.08 -7.81 -1.55
C LEU A 53 9.38 -6.30 -1.43
N TYR A 54 9.56 -5.79 -0.21
CA TYR A 54 9.95 -4.40 0.04
C TYR A 54 11.30 -4.07 -0.60
N ARG A 55 12.29 -4.98 -0.48
CA ARG A 55 13.58 -4.84 -1.17
C ARG A 55 13.44 -4.80 -2.69
N GLN A 56 12.64 -5.70 -3.27
CA GLN A 56 12.43 -5.73 -4.71
C GLN A 56 11.76 -4.45 -5.20
N SER A 57 10.74 -3.96 -4.49
CA SER A 57 10.15 -2.64 -4.76
C SER A 57 11.18 -1.52 -4.67
N ARG A 58 12.01 -1.47 -3.63
CA ARG A 58 13.06 -0.45 -3.48
C ARG A 58 14.07 -0.49 -4.62
N THR A 59 14.55 -1.68 -4.99
CA THR A 59 15.47 -1.87 -6.13
C THR A 59 14.84 -1.39 -7.44
N HIS A 60 13.60 -1.78 -7.69
CA HIS A 60 12.87 -1.39 -8.91
C HIS A 60 12.61 0.12 -8.96
N TYR A 61 12.31 0.74 -7.82
CA TYR A 61 12.13 2.19 -7.74
C TYR A 61 13.43 2.94 -8.05
N PHE A 62 14.57 2.48 -7.53
CA PHE A 62 15.86 3.06 -7.89
C PHE A 62 16.26 2.82 -9.35
N ALA A 63 15.86 1.68 -9.94
CA ALA A 63 16.12 1.38 -11.34
C ALA A 63 15.40 2.32 -12.33
N ILE A 64 14.35 3.02 -11.87
CA ILE A 64 13.64 4.06 -12.63
C ILE A 64 14.02 5.47 -12.18
N ASP A 65 15.22 5.64 -11.62
CA ASP A 65 15.75 6.91 -11.08
C ASP A 65 14.89 7.53 -9.98
N GLY A 66 14.17 6.69 -9.23
CA GLY A 66 13.35 7.09 -8.09
C GLY A 66 14.17 7.73 -6.97
N LYS A 67 13.69 8.84 -6.41
CA LYS A 67 14.34 9.57 -5.31
C LYS A 67 13.44 9.67 -4.09
N PHE A 68 14.05 9.71 -2.92
CA PHE A 68 13.39 10.02 -1.64
C PHE A 68 13.84 11.39 -1.18
N ILE A 69 12.88 12.28 -0.94
CA ILE A 69 13.15 13.67 -0.58
C ILE A 69 12.69 13.90 0.86
N PRO A 70 13.60 14.24 1.79
CA PRO A 70 13.24 14.47 3.18
C PRO A 70 12.47 15.79 3.30
N ARG A 71 11.14 15.72 3.45
CA ARG A 71 10.23 16.86 3.59
C ARG A 71 9.06 16.49 4.50
N VAL A 72 8.71 17.39 5.40
CA VAL A 72 7.55 17.22 6.28
C VAL A 72 6.28 17.04 5.43
N SER A 73 5.63 15.90 5.62
CA SER A 73 4.42 15.49 4.92
C SER A 73 3.31 15.26 5.94
N SER A 74 2.51 16.29 6.19
CA SER A 74 1.45 16.32 7.22
C SER A 74 0.13 15.68 6.81
N ILE A 75 -0.02 15.43 5.51
CA ILE A 75 -1.18 14.82 4.90
C ILE A 75 -0.71 13.78 3.91
N MET A 76 -1.44 12.68 3.83
CA MET A 76 -1.33 11.71 2.76
C MET A 76 -1.57 12.39 1.41
N ARG A 77 -0.47 12.71 0.74
CA ARG A 77 -0.41 13.24 -0.62
C ARG A 77 -0.58 12.09 -1.61
N SER A 78 -1.70 11.38 -1.48
CA SER A 78 -2.11 10.30 -2.38
C SER A 78 -2.30 10.81 -3.81
N LEU A 79 -3.12 10.14 -4.62
CA LEU A 79 -3.54 10.61 -5.94
C LEU A 79 -3.82 12.14 -5.98
N SER A 80 -4.30 12.74 -4.89
CA SER A 80 -4.46 14.20 -4.66
C SER A 80 -3.26 15.12 -4.95
N ALA A 81 -2.03 14.62 -4.96
CA ALA A 81 -0.86 15.46 -5.18
C ALA A 81 -0.57 15.69 -6.66
N GLN A 82 -0.19 16.93 -7.00
CA GLN A 82 0.28 17.28 -8.35
C GLN A 82 1.53 16.48 -8.77
N ASP A 83 2.14 15.73 -7.86
CA ASP A 83 3.43 15.07 -8.02
C ASP A 83 3.33 13.54 -8.09
N LEU A 84 2.12 12.98 -8.21
CA LEU A 84 1.87 11.52 -8.28
C LEU A 84 2.74 10.79 -9.34
N PHE A 85 3.03 11.47 -10.45
CA PHE A 85 3.79 10.91 -11.58
C PHE A 85 5.26 11.33 -11.59
N LYS A 86 5.72 12.08 -10.58
CA LYS A 86 7.15 12.35 -10.42
C LYS A 86 7.81 11.10 -9.83
N ASN A 87 9.03 10.80 -10.28
CA ASN A 87 9.91 9.79 -9.69
C ASN A 87 10.57 10.32 -8.41
N GLU A 88 9.80 11.02 -7.59
CA GLU A 88 10.20 11.56 -6.30
C GLU A 88 9.11 11.23 -5.28
N ILE A 89 9.54 10.81 -4.09
CA ILE A 89 8.66 10.54 -2.95
C ILE A 89 9.15 11.41 -1.79
N ASP A 90 8.30 12.36 -1.40
CA ASP A 90 8.50 13.13 -0.18
C ASP A 90 8.21 12.23 1.04
N PHE A 91 9.04 12.31 2.08
CA PHE A 91 8.80 11.62 3.35
C PHE A 91 9.22 12.48 4.53
N THR A 92 8.53 12.34 5.67
CA THR A 92 8.93 13.02 6.90
C THR A 92 10.11 12.29 7.54
N PRO A 93 11.29 12.93 7.68
CA PRO A 93 12.39 12.36 8.44
C PRO A 93 12.03 12.38 9.94
N ALA A 94 11.73 11.21 10.51
CA ALA A 94 11.17 11.11 11.87
C ALA A 94 11.81 9.99 12.72
N GLN A 95 12.72 9.18 12.17
CA GLN A 95 13.30 8.05 12.90
C GLN A 95 14.00 8.51 14.19
N SER A 96 14.88 9.52 14.12
CA SER A 96 15.63 9.98 15.28
C SER A 96 14.71 10.54 16.38
N GLU A 97 13.67 11.28 15.99
CA GLU A 97 12.66 11.82 16.92
C GLU A 97 11.83 10.70 17.58
N ILE A 98 11.41 9.70 16.81
CA ILE A 98 10.68 8.53 17.32
C ILE A 98 11.54 7.75 18.34
N LEU A 99 12.83 7.56 18.04
CA LEU A 99 13.75 6.90 18.95
C LEU A 99 14.00 7.73 20.21
N TRP A 100 14.15 9.05 20.09
CA TRP A 100 14.28 9.94 21.24
C TRP A 100 13.06 9.87 22.16
N PHE A 101 11.85 9.94 21.58
CA PHE A 101 10.60 9.87 22.34
C PHE A 101 10.47 8.58 23.16
N LYS A 102 10.94 7.44 22.64
CA LYS A 102 10.92 6.16 23.34
C LYS A 102 11.67 6.21 24.68
N ASP A 103 12.78 6.94 24.73
CA ASP A 103 13.63 7.06 25.92
C ASP A 103 13.27 8.27 26.80
N HIS A 104 12.62 9.30 26.25
CA HIS A 104 12.38 10.58 26.91
C HIS A 104 10.89 10.99 27.00
N ALA A 105 9.95 10.06 26.76
CA ALA A 105 8.51 10.38 26.81
C ALA A 105 8.11 11.06 28.13
N GLY A 106 8.74 10.71 29.26
CA GLY A 106 8.50 11.33 30.57
C GLY A 106 8.78 12.83 30.64
N GLU A 107 9.58 13.36 29.72
CA GLU A 107 9.97 14.78 29.64
C GLU A 107 9.01 15.60 28.76
N VAL A 108 8.12 14.92 28.01
CA VAL A 108 7.18 15.57 27.08
C VAL A 108 5.91 16.00 27.82
N ALA A 109 5.58 17.29 27.74
CA ALA A 109 4.43 17.88 28.43
C ALA A 109 3.09 17.22 28.08
N ASP A 110 2.85 16.92 26.79
CA ASP A 110 1.71 16.10 26.34
C ASP A 110 2.18 14.96 25.44
N GLN A 111 2.47 13.83 26.09
CA GLN A 111 2.90 12.59 25.43
C GLN A 111 1.88 12.09 24.40
N SER A 112 0.58 12.25 24.66
CA SER A 112 -0.46 11.69 23.80
C SER A 112 -0.63 12.51 22.54
N ALA A 113 -0.57 13.84 22.65
CA ALA A 113 -0.51 14.73 21.49
C ALA A 113 0.74 14.46 20.65
N GLN A 114 1.90 14.27 21.29
CA GLN A 114 3.14 13.96 20.57
C GLN A 114 3.07 12.63 19.81
N VAL A 115 2.55 11.56 20.43
CA VAL A 115 2.33 10.28 19.73
C VAL A 115 1.41 10.45 18.53
N LYS A 116 0.33 11.23 18.67
CA LYS A 116 -0.58 11.51 17.55
C LYS A 116 0.15 12.24 16.41
N ALA A 117 0.96 13.25 16.73
CA ALA A 117 1.74 13.99 15.75
C ALA A 117 2.74 13.08 15.02
N LEU A 118 3.54 12.30 15.74
CA LEU A 118 4.52 11.37 15.15
C LEU A 118 3.87 10.34 14.23
N LYS A 119 2.66 9.88 14.54
CA LYS A 119 1.92 8.96 13.68
C LYS A 119 1.34 9.64 12.45
N GLN A 120 0.83 10.87 12.58
CA GLN A 120 0.22 11.62 11.48
C GLN A 120 1.22 11.88 10.35
N PHE A 121 2.47 12.21 10.68
CA PHE A 121 3.50 12.48 9.68
C PHE A 121 4.05 11.23 8.96
N ASN A 122 3.60 10.04 9.36
CA ASN A 122 3.98 8.74 8.80
C ASN A 122 2.80 8.03 8.12
N GLU A 123 1.71 8.73 7.79
CA GLU A 123 0.52 8.10 7.18
C GLU A 123 0.76 7.49 5.79
N ASN A 124 1.80 7.93 5.07
CA ASN A 124 2.18 7.36 3.78
C ASN A 124 3.28 6.30 3.93
N SER A 125 2.94 5.05 3.64
CA SER A 125 3.93 3.99 3.47
C SER A 125 4.77 4.26 2.22
N LEU A 126 6.11 4.27 2.35
CA LEU A 126 6.99 4.38 1.19
C LEU A 126 6.77 3.26 0.19
N PHE A 127 6.42 2.06 0.66
CA PHE A 127 6.17 0.92 -0.21
C PHE A 127 5.01 1.18 -1.19
N HIS A 128 3.90 1.71 -0.67
CA HIS A 128 2.73 2.07 -1.46
C HIS A 128 3.10 3.09 -2.56
N GLU A 129 3.76 4.17 -2.18
CA GLU A 129 4.16 5.24 -3.10
C GLU A 129 5.19 4.76 -4.15
N GLN A 130 6.19 3.96 -3.74
CA GLN A 130 7.15 3.31 -4.64
C GLN A 130 6.44 2.48 -5.71
N ASN A 131 5.49 1.66 -5.27
CA ASN A 131 4.77 0.74 -6.16
C ASN A 131 3.90 1.48 -7.15
N HIS A 132 3.29 2.62 -6.79
CA HIS A 132 2.66 3.50 -7.78
C HIS A 132 3.63 3.91 -8.89
N ARG A 133 4.80 4.45 -8.54
CA ARG A 133 5.78 4.93 -9.54
C ARG A 133 6.27 3.80 -10.43
N ILE A 134 6.51 2.62 -9.87
CA ILE A 134 6.90 1.43 -10.63
C ILE A 134 5.76 0.98 -11.55
N ILE A 135 4.54 0.85 -11.05
CA ILE A 135 3.39 0.38 -11.83
C ILE A 135 3.04 1.34 -12.97
N TRP A 136 3.21 2.66 -12.78
CA TRP A 136 3.07 3.61 -13.89
C TRP A 136 4.04 3.33 -15.04
N GLN A 137 5.22 2.77 -14.75
CA GLN A 137 6.18 2.34 -15.77
C GLN A 137 5.87 0.93 -16.31
N LEU A 138 5.10 0.09 -15.64
CA LEU A 138 4.82 -1.27 -16.10
C LEU A 138 3.53 -1.38 -16.90
N LEU A 139 2.56 -0.49 -16.66
CA LEU A 139 1.30 -0.51 -17.39
C LEU A 139 1.45 0.04 -18.82
N PRO A 140 0.69 -0.48 -19.79
CA PRO A 140 0.61 0.12 -21.12
C PRO A 140 0.05 1.56 -21.06
N PRO A 141 0.15 2.33 -22.15
CA PRO A 141 -0.30 3.71 -22.19
C PRO A 141 -1.74 3.90 -21.67
N ALA A 142 -1.96 4.98 -20.92
CA ALA A 142 -3.28 5.26 -20.38
C ALA A 142 -4.26 5.72 -21.47
N PRO A 143 -5.56 5.38 -21.36
CA PRO A 143 -6.54 5.74 -22.36
C PRO A 143 -6.94 7.22 -22.29
N LYS A 144 -7.45 7.74 -23.42
CA LYS A 144 -7.85 9.15 -23.58
C LYS A 144 -9.27 9.44 -23.06
N ASP A 145 -10.15 8.44 -23.10
CA ASP A 145 -11.51 8.58 -22.58
C ASP A 145 -11.53 8.66 -21.05
N ARG A 146 -12.39 9.53 -20.50
CA ARG A 146 -12.47 9.77 -19.05
C ARG A 146 -12.87 8.51 -18.28
N LEU A 147 -13.86 7.76 -18.76
CA LEU A 147 -14.37 6.59 -18.07
C LEU A 147 -13.37 5.43 -18.16
N ALA A 148 -12.75 5.23 -19.32
CA ALA A 148 -11.66 4.26 -19.47
C ALA A 148 -10.45 4.63 -18.60
N PHE A 149 -10.11 5.92 -18.51
CA PHE A 149 -9.01 6.41 -17.67
C PHE A 149 -9.29 6.20 -16.18
N ARG A 150 -10.55 6.36 -15.75
CA ARG A 150 -11.00 6.03 -14.40
C ARG A 150 -10.71 4.56 -14.06
N ARG A 151 -11.14 3.63 -14.92
CA ARG A 151 -10.93 2.19 -14.73
C ARG A 151 -9.44 1.83 -14.74
N TYR A 152 -8.67 2.46 -15.63
CA TYR A 152 -7.21 2.31 -15.66
C TYR A 152 -6.57 2.67 -14.31
N LEU A 153 -6.96 3.80 -13.71
CA LEU A 153 -6.46 4.21 -12.40
C LEU A 153 -6.92 3.26 -11.29
N ASN A 154 -8.17 2.79 -11.33
CA ASN A 154 -8.70 1.81 -10.37
C ASN A 154 -7.96 0.47 -10.46
N PHE A 155 -7.60 0.05 -11.67
CA PHE A 155 -6.82 -1.16 -11.89
C PHE A 155 -5.38 -1.01 -11.40
N ALA A 156 -4.75 0.15 -11.61
CA ALA A 156 -3.42 0.39 -11.08
C ALA A 156 -3.40 0.45 -9.54
N GLU A 157 -4.40 1.09 -8.93
CA GLU A 157 -4.58 1.11 -7.48
C GLU A 157 -4.81 -0.30 -6.92
N SER A 158 -5.64 -1.12 -7.58
CA SER A 158 -5.88 -2.50 -7.13
C SER A 158 -4.60 -3.35 -7.15
N LEU A 159 -3.70 -3.12 -8.10
CA LEU A 159 -2.37 -3.73 -8.13
C LEU A 159 -1.49 -3.25 -6.97
N VAL A 160 -1.42 -1.94 -6.70
CA VAL A 160 -0.64 -1.36 -5.59
C VAL A 160 -1.13 -1.92 -4.26
N VAL A 161 -2.44 -1.86 -4.02
CA VAL A 161 -3.05 -2.41 -2.80
C VAL A 161 -2.78 -3.90 -2.67
N THR A 162 -2.83 -4.67 -3.77
CA THR A 162 -2.50 -6.10 -3.71
C THR A 162 -1.07 -6.32 -3.25
N LEU A 163 -0.12 -5.50 -3.72
CA LEU A 163 1.27 -5.54 -3.24
C LEU A 163 1.37 -5.16 -1.76
N ASP A 164 0.66 -4.14 -1.30
CA ASP A 164 0.63 -3.74 0.12
C ASP A 164 0.15 -4.87 1.03
N LEU A 165 -0.91 -5.56 0.63
CA LEU A 165 -1.45 -6.70 1.37
C LEU A 165 -0.46 -7.88 1.35
N ALA A 166 0.22 -8.11 0.22
CA ALA A 166 1.27 -9.12 0.10
C ALA A 166 2.50 -8.81 0.96
N LEU A 167 2.86 -7.52 1.15
CA LEU A 167 3.90 -7.11 2.09
C LEU A 167 3.50 -7.47 3.52
N GLY A 168 2.25 -7.21 3.90
CA GLY A 168 1.69 -7.63 5.19
C GLY A 168 1.84 -9.13 5.41
N ASP A 169 1.45 -9.93 4.42
CA ASP A 169 1.57 -11.40 4.44
C ASP A 169 3.03 -11.86 4.60
N GLU A 170 3.98 -11.29 3.84
CA GLU A 170 5.39 -11.66 3.90
C GLU A 170 6.03 -11.35 5.26
N LEU A 171 5.68 -10.20 5.86
CA LEU A 171 6.13 -9.82 7.19
C LEU A 171 5.51 -10.72 8.28
N GLY A 172 4.39 -11.36 7.98
CA GLY A 172 3.63 -12.22 8.90
C GLY A 172 2.85 -11.44 9.96
N ALA A 173 1.88 -12.10 10.60
CA ALA A 173 0.90 -11.46 11.49
C ALA A 173 1.53 -10.73 12.68
N LYS A 174 2.68 -11.19 13.19
CA LYS A 174 3.36 -10.55 14.32
C LYS A 174 4.04 -9.25 13.88
N ASN A 175 4.98 -9.31 12.93
CA ASN A 175 5.81 -8.14 12.60
C ASN A 175 4.99 -7.06 11.89
N SER A 176 4.13 -7.46 10.94
CA SER A 176 3.32 -6.52 10.17
C SER A 176 2.38 -5.69 11.06
N LEU A 177 1.90 -6.24 12.18
CA LEU A 177 1.07 -5.50 13.15
C LEU A 177 1.82 -4.31 13.77
N TYR A 178 3.09 -4.49 14.12
CA TYR A 178 3.90 -3.42 14.70
C TYR A 178 4.21 -2.33 13.68
N PHE A 179 4.52 -2.72 12.44
CA PHE A 179 4.70 -1.76 11.34
C PHE A 179 3.40 -0.99 11.02
N GLU A 180 2.24 -1.66 10.99
CA GLU A 180 0.96 -1.00 10.72
C GLU A 180 0.59 -0.01 11.82
N ARG A 181 0.85 -0.35 13.10
CA ARG A 181 0.55 0.55 14.22
C ARG A 181 1.35 1.84 14.22
N LEU A 182 2.51 1.85 13.55
CA LEU A 182 3.31 3.04 13.30
C LEU A 182 3.07 3.66 11.90
N ASN A 183 2.05 3.19 11.18
CA ASN A 183 1.67 3.63 9.83
C ASN A 183 2.74 3.37 8.73
N LEU A 184 3.70 2.47 8.97
CA LEU A 184 4.81 2.21 8.04
C LEU A 184 4.44 1.22 6.92
N VAL A 185 3.42 0.39 7.17
CA VAL A 185 2.80 -0.46 6.15
C VAL A 185 1.30 -0.21 6.16
N PHE A 186 0.68 -0.37 5.00
CA PHE A 186 -0.73 -0.06 4.80
C PHE A 186 -1.66 -0.95 5.63
N ARG A 187 -1.41 -2.27 5.66
CA ARG A 187 -2.19 -3.25 6.44
C ARG A 187 -1.36 -4.43 6.91
N SER A 188 -1.52 -4.83 8.16
CA SER A 188 -0.90 -6.04 8.72
C SER A 188 -1.54 -7.30 8.19
N ALA A 189 -0.78 -8.40 8.13
CA ALA A 189 -1.33 -9.73 7.94
C ALA A 189 -2.30 -10.07 9.07
N ARG A 190 -3.36 -10.78 8.73
CA ARG A 190 -4.33 -11.20 9.74
C ARG A 190 -3.77 -12.30 10.63
N SER A 191 -4.26 -12.32 11.87
CA SER A 191 -4.01 -13.39 12.83
C SER A 191 -4.93 -14.60 12.64
N ASP A 192 -5.94 -14.52 11.76
CA ASP A 192 -6.74 -15.69 11.44
C ASP A 192 -5.89 -16.72 10.70
N ARG A 193 -6.23 -18.00 10.84
CA ARG A 193 -5.53 -19.10 10.17
C ARG A 193 -5.72 -18.94 8.68
N GLN A 194 -4.88 -18.13 8.02
CA GLN A 194 -4.76 -18.17 6.58
C GLN A 194 -4.49 -19.63 6.21
N PRO A 195 -5.22 -20.20 5.23
CA PRO A 195 -4.88 -21.52 4.73
C PRO A 195 -3.40 -21.50 4.30
N LYS A 196 -2.66 -22.57 4.60
CA LYS A 196 -1.30 -22.70 4.09
C LYS A 196 -1.40 -22.87 2.57
N LEU A 197 -1.22 -21.77 1.85
CA LEU A 197 -1.27 -21.76 0.39
C LEU A 197 0.07 -22.23 -0.16
N THR A 198 0.03 -23.12 -1.15
CA THR A 198 1.17 -23.37 -2.04
C THR A 198 1.51 -22.10 -2.82
N LYS A 199 2.71 -22.03 -3.41
CA LYS A 199 3.09 -20.89 -4.27
C LYS A 199 2.09 -20.63 -5.40
N ARG A 200 1.54 -21.70 -5.99
CA ARG A 200 0.53 -21.59 -7.06
C ARG A 200 -0.78 -21.01 -6.53
N GLU A 201 -1.26 -21.49 -5.38
CA GLU A 201 -2.48 -20.99 -4.76
C GLU A 201 -2.31 -19.55 -4.25
N TYR A 202 -1.12 -19.19 -3.75
CA TYR A 202 -0.83 -17.81 -3.34
C TYR A 202 -0.90 -16.84 -4.52
N ARG A 203 -0.39 -17.22 -5.69
CA ARG A 203 -0.53 -16.39 -6.91
C ARG A 203 -1.99 -16.23 -7.33
N GLN A 204 -2.82 -17.24 -7.16
CA GLN A 204 -4.24 -17.12 -7.43
C GLN A 204 -4.96 -16.26 -6.38
N TYR A 205 -4.55 -16.38 -5.11
CA TYR A 205 -4.99 -15.50 -4.03
C TYR A 205 -4.70 -14.03 -4.34
N LEU A 206 -3.51 -13.70 -4.85
CA LEU A 206 -3.17 -12.33 -5.27
C LEU A 206 -4.06 -11.84 -6.43
N LEU A 207 -4.39 -12.70 -7.41
CA LEU A 207 -5.33 -12.31 -8.47
C LEU A 207 -6.75 -12.08 -7.95
N ALA A 208 -7.21 -12.93 -7.04
CA ALA A 208 -8.50 -12.76 -6.38
C ALA A 208 -8.52 -11.47 -5.53
N LEU A 209 -7.39 -11.10 -4.90
CA LEU A 209 -7.22 -9.83 -4.20
C LEU A 209 -7.32 -8.64 -5.15
N THR A 210 -6.61 -8.66 -6.26
CA THR A 210 -6.68 -7.60 -7.28
C THR A 210 -8.09 -7.44 -7.83
N CYS A 211 -8.79 -8.55 -8.10
CA CYS A 211 -10.17 -8.53 -8.55
C CYS A 211 -11.09 -7.95 -7.47
N ALA A 212 -11.00 -8.42 -6.21
CA ALA A 212 -11.84 -7.93 -5.12
C ALA A 212 -11.65 -6.43 -4.85
N THR A 213 -10.40 -5.96 -4.86
CA THR A 213 -10.06 -4.55 -4.64
C THR A 213 -10.48 -3.69 -5.83
N TYR A 214 -10.29 -4.15 -7.07
CA TYR A 214 -10.80 -3.47 -8.25
C TYR A 214 -12.33 -3.32 -8.22
N CYS A 215 -13.06 -4.39 -7.90
CA CYS A 215 -14.52 -4.36 -7.74
C CYS A 215 -14.96 -3.35 -6.67
N ALA A 216 -14.25 -3.27 -5.55
CA ALA A 216 -14.53 -2.27 -4.51
C ALA A 216 -14.31 -0.85 -5.04
N LEU A 217 -13.21 -0.60 -5.77
CA LEU A 217 -12.89 0.72 -6.35
C LEU A 217 -13.86 1.14 -7.47
N GLU A 218 -14.43 0.17 -8.20
CA GLU A 218 -15.54 0.39 -9.15
C GLU A 218 -16.92 0.51 -8.47
N LEU A 219 -16.96 0.55 -7.12
CA LEU A 219 -18.16 0.72 -6.31
C LEU A 219 -19.18 -0.41 -6.46
N ILE A 220 -18.71 -1.62 -6.77
CA ILE A 220 -19.56 -2.82 -6.71
C ILE A 220 -19.95 -3.07 -5.24
N HIS A 221 -21.22 -3.35 -5.01
CA HIS A 221 -21.74 -3.60 -3.67
C HIS A 221 -20.98 -4.75 -2.99
N HIS A 222 -20.49 -4.53 -1.76
CA HIS A 222 -19.61 -5.47 -1.06
C HIS A 222 -20.15 -6.90 -0.99
N ALA A 223 -21.47 -7.06 -0.85
CA ALA A 223 -22.13 -8.38 -0.79
C ALA A 223 -22.03 -9.19 -2.10
N ASP A 224 -21.78 -8.53 -3.23
CA ASP A 224 -21.72 -9.15 -4.55
C ASP A 224 -20.29 -9.39 -5.03
N VAL A 225 -19.29 -8.76 -4.42
CA VAL A 225 -17.87 -8.92 -4.78
C VAL A 225 -17.44 -10.39 -4.72
N LEU A 226 -17.86 -11.15 -3.71
CA LEU A 226 -17.52 -12.58 -3.63
C LEU A 226 -18.13 -13.39 -4.78
N LYS A 227 -19.33 -13.04 -5.23
CA LYS A 227 -19.97 -13.72 -6.37
C LYS A 227 -19.21 -13.42 -7.64
N ALA A 228 -18.86 -12.15 -7.86
CA ALA A 228 -18.05 -11.71 -8.99
C ALA A 228 -16.70 -12.45 -9.02
N VAL A 229 -15.93 -12.43 -7.93
CA VAL A 229 -14.62 -13.12 -7.88
C VAL A 229 -14.76 -14.62 -8.13
N ASN A 230 -15.78 -15.29 -7.58
CA ASN A 230 -16.02 -16.71 -7.86
C ASN A 230 -16.41 -17.00 -9.30
N TYR A 231 -17.01 -16.04 -9.99
CA TYR A 231 -17.35 -16.15 -11.41
C TYR A 231 -16.09 -16.04 -12.28
N VAL A 232 -15.27 -15.01 -12.08
CA VAL A 232 -14.06 -14.79 -12.91
C VAL A 232 -12.94 -15.78 -12.58
N LEU A 233 -12.88 -16.26 -11.33
CA LEU A 233 -11.88 -17.19 -10.85
C LEU A 233 -12.53 -18.49 -10.31
N PRO A 234 -13.10 -19.33 -11.18
CA PRO A 234 -13.82 -20.54 -10.78
C PRO A 234 -12.87 -21.60 -10.20
N GLY A 235 -13.41 -22.51 -9.40
CA GLY A 235 -12.67 -23.67 -8.87
C GLY A 235 -11.85 -23.43 -7.61
N GLN A 236 -11.87 -22.22 -7.02
CA GLN A 236 -11.06 -21.87 -5.85
C GLN A 236 -11.82 -21.07 -4.77
N LYS A 237 -13.03 -21.52 -4.43
CA LYS A 237 -13.96 -20.79 -3.54
C LYS A 237 -13.36 -20.36 -2.19
N ILE A 238 -12.58 -21.23 -1.55
CA ILE A 238 -11.95 -20.91 -0.25
C ILE A 238 -10.93 -19.78 -0.42
N VAL A 239 -10.05 -19.88 -1.41
CA VAL A 239 -9.05 -18.84 -1.73
C VAL A 239 -9.74 -17.51 -2.04
N ASN A 240 -10.79 -17.53 -2.86
CA ASN A 240 -11.58 -16.33 -3.19
C ASN A 240 -12.25 -15.71 -1.96
N GLN A 241 -12.81 -16.52 -1.05
CA GLN A 241 -13.39 -16.01 0.20
C GLN A 241 -12.36 -15.29 1.06
N HIS A 242 -11.16 -15.86 1.21
CA HIS A 242 -10.08 -15.22 1.96
C HIS A 242 -9.61 -13.93 1.29
N ALA A 243 -9.43 -13.95 -0.03
CA ALA A 243 -9.01 -12.77 -0.79
C ALA A 243 -10.06 -11.66 -0.70
N VAL A 244 -11.34 -11.95 -0.93
CA VAL A 244 -12.41 -10.94 -0.86
C VAL A 244 -12.53 -10.35 0.54
N ARG A 245 -12.54 -11.20 1.57
CA ARG A 245 -12.60 -10.71 2.96
C ARG A 245 -11.44 -9.79 3.29
N ARG A 246 -10.24 -10.08 2.75
CA ARG A 246 -9.04 -9.26 2.94
C ARG A 246 -9.06 -7.98 2.10
N GLY A 247 -9.45 -8.05 0.83
CA GLY A 247 -9.53 -6.89 -0.07
C GLY A 247 -10.60 -5.88 0.37
N LEU A 248 -11.67 -6.34 1.02
CA LEU A 248 -12.74 -5.48 1.55
C LEU A 248 -12.44 -4.88 2.94
N GLU A 249 -11.25 -5.13 3.52
CA GLU A 249 -10.78 -4.40 4.72
C GLU A 249 -10.25 -3.00 4.39
N LEU A 250 -10.20 -2.65 3.10
CA LEU A 250 -10.02 -1.28 2.67
C LEU A 250 -11.11 -0.41 3.29
N SER A 251 -10.69 0.76 3.79
CA SER A 251 -11.63 1.72 4.35
C SER A 251 -12.64 2.12 3.28
N GLU A 252 -13.94 1.96 3.54
CA GLU A 252 -15.00 2.43 2.65
C GLU A 252 -14.84 3.95 2.37
N LEU A 253 -14.31 4.69 3.35
CA LEU A 253 -13.97 6.11 3.21
C LEU A 253 -12.80 6.34 2.23
N PHE A 254 -11.83 5.42 2.15
CA PHE A 254 -10.77 5.45 1.14
C PHE A 254 -11.34 5.24 -0.27
N THR A 255 -12.23 4.25 -0.40
CA THR A 255 -12.91 3.91 -1.67
C THR A 255 -13.82 5.04 -2.15
N LEU A 256 -14.52 5.73 -1.26
CA LEU A 256 -15.51 6.77 -1.62
C LEU A 256 -14.93 8.17 -1.78
N ASN A 257 -13.97 8.59 -0.95
CA ASN A 257 -13.47 9.97 -0.96
C ASN A 257 -12.19 10.15 -1.77
N THR A 258 -11.29 9.16 -1.77
CA THR A 258 -9.95 9.33 -2.35
C THR A 258 -9.92 9.06 -3.85
N ASN A 259 -10.85 8.25 -4.36
CA ASN A 259 -10.80 7.79 -5.74
C ASN A 259 -11.78 8.53 -6.67
N PRO A 260 -13.11 8.52 -6.47
CA PRO A 260 -14.05 9.14 -7.42
C PRO A 260 -13.98 10.67 -7.42
N GLN A 261 -13.93 11.29 -6.23
CA GLN A 261 -13.88 12.76 -6.11
C GLN A 261 -12.56 13.31 -6.65
N TRP A 262 -11.45 12.64 -6.38
CA TRP A 262 -10.16 13.01 -6.93
C TRP A 262 -10.10 12.84 -8.45
N GLN A 263 -10.50 11.68 -8.97
CA GLN A 263 -10.55 11.42 -10.40
C GLN A 263 -11.40 12.48 -11.11
N ASN A 264 -12.54 12.85 -10.53
CA ASN A 264 -13.38 13.91 -11.09
C ASN A 264 -12.68 15.26 -11.20
N LEU A 265 -11.88 15.65 -10.20
CA LEU A 265 -11.20 16.94 -10.15
C LEU A 265 -9.92 16.99 -11.00
N PHE A 266 -9.14 15.90 -11.04
CA PHE A 266 -7.76 15.94 -11.54
C PHE A 266 -7.48 15.08 -12.78
N TRP A 267 -8.47 14.31 -13.29
CA TRP A 267 -8.24 13.34 -14.36
C TRP A 267 -7.52 13.91 -15.59
N GLN A 268 -7.85 15.12 -16.04
CA GLN A 268 -7.22 15.72 -17.23
C GLN A 268 -5.73 15.99 -17.00
N SER A 269 -5.39 16.51 -15.82
CA SER A 269 -4.00 16.80 -15.47
C SER A 269 -3.19 15.51 -15.30
N SER A 270 -3.81 14.49 -14.70
CA SER A 270 -3.21 13.17 -14.52
C SER A 270 -2.99 12.47 -15.84
N GLN A 271 -3.98 12.50 -16.74
CA GLN A 271 -3.87 11.92 -18.07
C GLN A 271 -2.75 12.58 -18.89
N LYS A 272 -2.64 13.91 -18.87
CA LYS A 272 -1.54 14.61 -19.56
C LYS A 272 -0.17 14.21 -19.01
N LYS A 273 -0.02 14.11 -17.68
CA LYS A 273 1.24 13.72 -17.04
C LYS A 273 1.61 12.27 -17.36
N LEU A 274 0.63 11.36 -17.31
CA LEU A 274 0.86 9.96 -17.60
C LEU A 274 1.13 9.73 -19.10
N ALA A 275 0.44 10.44 -20.00
CA ALA A 275 0.76 10.43 -21.42
C ALA A 275 2.20 10.90 -21.69
N LYS A 276 2.68 11.93 -20.99
CA LYS A 276 4.08 12.37 -21.06
C LYS A 276 5.05 11.29 -20.57
N LEU A 277 4.68 10.55 -19.52
CA LEU A 277 5.47 9.42 -19.02
C LEU A 277 5.59 8.30 -20.06
N HIS A 278 4.56 8.12 -20.89
CA HIS A 278 4.43 7.06 -21.89
C HIS A 278 4.75 7.50 -23.31
N ASP A 279 5.26 8.72 -23.51
CA ASP A 279 5.41 9.36 -24.83
C ASP A 279 6.24 8.54 -25.84
N GLN A 280 7.17 7.73 -25.34
CA GLN A 280 8.05 6.88 -26.17
C GLN A 280 7.54 5.44 -26.36
N ARG A 281 6.33 5.12 -25.88
CA ARG A 281 5.77 3.76 -25.99
C ARG A 281 4.97 3.61 -27.29
N HIS A 282 5.24 2.52 -28.01
CA HIS A 282 4.53 2.17 -29.25
C HIS A 282 3.35 1.21 -29.03
N GLU A 283 3.12 0.80 -27.78
CA GLU A 283 2.02 -0.10 -27.41
C GLU A 283 0.65 0.60 -27.49
N GLN A 284 -0.41 -0.19 -27.68
CA GLN A 284 -1.77 0.32 -27.60
C GLN A 284 -2.14 0.70 -26.17
N ALA A 285 -3.04 1.67 -26.02
CA ALA A 285 -3.52 2.08 -24.71
C ALA A 285 -4.26 0.93 -24.01
N LEU A 286 -4.05 0.78 -22.71
CA LEU A 286 -4.76 -0.20 -21.89
C LEU A 286 -6.21 0.26 -21.69
N ILE A 287 -7.13 -0.44 -22.35
CA ILE A 287 -8.57 -0.30 -22.11
C ILE A 287 -8.98 -1.38 -21.14
N VAL A 288 -9.15 -1.02 -19.86
CA VAL A 288 -9.66 -1.94 -18.85
C VAL A 288 -11.12 -2.28 -19.16
N ALA A 289 -11.45 -3.57 -19.11
CA ALA A 289 -12.77 -4.09 -19.42
C ALA A 289 -13.88 -3.32 -18.67
N ALA A 290 -14.95 -3.00 -19.41
CA ALA A 290 -16.11 -2.32 -18.83
C ALA A 290 -16.90 -3.24 -17.89
N ASP A 291 -16.96 -4.52 -18.25
CA ASP A 291 -17.50 -5.55 -17.39
C ASP A 291 -16.38 -6.03 -16.45
N PRO A 292 -16.50 -5.82 -15.13
CA PRO A 292 -15.54 -6.33 -14.14
C PRO A 292 -15.48 -7.87 -14.10
N LEU A 293 -16.37 -8.56 -14.83
CA LEU A 293 -16.35 -10.00 -14.99
C LEU A 293 -15.47 -10.49 -16.15
N ASP A 294 -14.97 -9.61 -17.02
CA ASP A 294 -14.12 -9.95 -18.18
C ASP A 294 -12.68 -9.42 -18.04
N LEU A 295 -12.02 -9.72 -16.91
CA LEU A 295 -10.68 -9.22 -16.57
C LEU A 295 -9.54 -10.13 -17.08
N ASN A 296 -9.74 -10.85 -18.19
CA ASN A 296 -8.79 -11.88 -18.64
C ASN A 296 -7.41 -11.30 -18.99
N PHE A 297 -7.39 -10.17 -19.72
CA PHE A 297 -6.15 -9.49 -20.08
C PHE A 297 -5.48 -8.85 -18.86
N GLU A 298 -6.28 -8.23 -18.00
CA GLU A 298 -5.86 -7.59 -16.75
C GLU A 298 -5.23 -8.60 -15.80
N PHE A 299 -5.76 -9.83 -15.75
CA PHE A 299 -5.15 -10.91 -14.98
C PHE A 299 -3.80 -11.37 -15.55
N ALA A 300 -3.64 -11.39 -16.87
CA ALA A 300 -2.34 -11.67 -17.47
C ALA A 300 -1.33 -10.58 -17.10
N LEU A 301 -1.74 -9.31 -17.16
CA LEU A 301 -0.90 -8.17 -16.78
C LEU A 301 -0.56 -8.18 -15.28
N ALA A 302 -1.53 -8.45 -14.41
CA ALA A 302 -1.33 -8.59 -12.97
C ALA A 302 -0.31 -9.70 -12.65
N ARG A 303 -0.39 -10.86 -13.32
CA ARG A 303 0.60 -11.93 -13.16
C ARG A 303 2.00 -11.49 -13.56
N SER A 304 2.15 -10.77 -14.67
CA SER A 304 3.44 -10.25 -15.11
C SER A 304 4.03 -9.28 -14.09
N ILE A 305 3.19 -8.41 -13.50
CA ILE A 305 3.59 -7.50 -12.43
C ILE A 305 4.00 -8.29 -11.18
N PHE A 306 3.21 -9.26 -10.73
CA PHE A 306 3.58 -10.10 -9.58
C PHE A 306 4.91 -10.82 -9.81
N TYR A 307 5.14 -11.34 -11.01
CA TYR A 307 6.40 -11.95 -11.38
C TYR A 307 7.57 -10.95 -11.32
N TYR A 308 7.37 -9.72 -11.82
CA TYR A 308 8.35 -8.64 -11.73
C TYR A 308 8.75 -8.33 -10.27
N PHE A 309 7.79 -8.40 -9.34
CA PHE A 309 8.03 -8.27 -7.90
C PHE A 309 8.49 -9.57 -7.21
N GLY A 310 8.65 -10.69 -7.93
CA GLY A 310 9.13 -11.97 -7.40
C GLY A 310 8.09 -12.84 -6.68
N LEU A 311 6.80 -12.54 -6.86
CA LEU A 311 5.67 -13.29 -6.30
C LEU A 311 5.26 -14.47 -7.19
#